data_AF-A0A087TNE7-F1
#
_entry.id   AF-A0A087TNE7-F1
#
_cell.length_a   1.000
_cell.length_b   1.000
_cell.length_c   1.000
_cell.angle_alpha   90.00
_cell.angle_beta   90.00
_cell.angle_gamma   90.00
#
_symmetry.space_group_name_H-M   'P 1'
#
loop_
_entity.id
_entity.type
_entity.pdbx_description
1 polymer ?
#
loop_
_entity_poly.entity_id
_entity_poly.type
_entity_poly.pdbx_seq_one_letter_code
_entity_poly.pdbx_strand_id
1 'polypeptide(L)'
;MMSKKDLLALDFEGILKYFRVTLPKKYRSEKTARELLSVATSIKVKRLKKYTKDYLTQKELQKHQEDPLTKLQRENSKYQLNNLRLEHENDSLVNELLTVRSQLESELKSALEKLESYCKEISTTKKSLAEVEDEKRRLETEVNQLKELCRRELQQAESEISRNNTIISEYKQICSQLNLRLEKEQKLFQDFINTVKNEIGECEICCKKIFASNNSLIKKSNSVTNESSIDAVDSDKQIRELELELAQTKLALVEAECKNQDLIHQLNSAIAEIQASKNTWLHKTWSSLRDVTKKDGPSSTDNKEST
;
A
#
# COMPACT_ATOMS: atom_id res chain seq x y z
N MET A 1 1.60 29.23 -96.15
CA MET A 1 2.75 28.33 -95.87
C MET A 1 3.97 29.16 -95.42
N MET A 2 3.93 29.73 -94.21
CA MET A 2 5.10 30.41 -93.61
C MET A 2 5.95 29.41 -92.83
N SER A 3 5.31 28.57 -92.00
CA SER A 3 5.98 27.72 -91.02
C SER A 3 6.64 26.46 -91.58
N LYS A 4 6.16 25.93 -92.72
CA LYS A 4 6.74 24.72 -93.35
C LYS A 4 8.13 25.00 -93.93
N LYS A 5 8.33 26.16 -94.55
CA LYS A 5 9.62 26.54 -95.14
C LYS A 5 10.65 26.84 -94.04
N ASP A 6 10.23 27.54 -92.99
CA ASP A 6 11.06 27.78 -91.80
C ASP A 6 11.50 26.47 -91.12
N LEU A 7 10.61 25.49 -90.98
CA LEU A 7 10.91 24.23 -90.28
C LEU A 7 11.86 23.31 -91.07
N LEU A 8 11.75 23.30 -92.41
CA LEU A 8 12.58 22.46 -93.28
C LEU A 8 14.00 23.01 -93.46
N ALA A 9 14.25 24.27 -93.10
CA ALA A 9 15.57 24.90 -93.17
C ALA A 9 16.37 24.76 -91.86
N LEU A 10 15.80 24.15 -90.81
CA LEU A 10 16.42 23.98 -89.50
C LEU A 10 16.99 22.56 -89.35
N ASP A 11 18.06 22.43 -88.57
CA ASP A 11 18.59 21.15 -88.10
C ASP A 11 17.73 20.58 -86.95
N PHE A 12 18.03 19.36 -86.49
CA PHE A 12 17.20 18.68 -85.50
C PHE A 12 17.00 19.49 -84.21
N GLU A 13 18.06 20.11 -83.70
CA GLU A 13 17.99 20.94 -82.49
C GLU A 13 17.24 22.26 -82.76
N GLY A 14 17.45 22.88 -83.92
CA GLY A 14 16.70 24.06 -84.37
C GLY A 14 15.20 23.78 -84.50
N ILE A 15 14.82 22.60 -84.98
CA ILE A 15 13.43 22.15 -85.03
C ILE A 15 12.85 22.02 -83.61
N LEU A 16 13.55 21.38 -82.68
CA LEU A 16 13.09 21.25 -81.29
C LEU A 16 12.92 22.63 -80.62
N LYS A 17 13.85 23.57 -80.84
CA LYS A 17 13.75 24.96 -80.36
C LYS A 17 12.57 25.69 -80.99
N TYR A 18 12.32 25.49 -82.28
CA TYR A 18 11.17 26.09 -82.96
C TYR A 18 9.85 25.63 -82.36
N PHE A 19 9.70 24.33 -82.09
CA PHE A 19 8.50 23.78 -81.45
C PHE A 19 8.29 24.29 -80.03
N ARG A 20 9.36 24.40 -79.22
CA ARG A 20 9.25 24.87 -77.83
C ARG A 20 9.00 26.38 -77.73
N VAL A 21 9.60 27.20 -78.60
CA VAL A 21 9.68 28.66 -78.39
C VAL A 21 8.94 29.47 -79.45
N THR A 22 9.10 29.12 -80.73
CA THR A 22 8.62 29.94 -81.85
C THR A 22 7.18 29.62 -82.21
N LEU A 23 6.83 28.32 -82.22
CA LEU A 23 5.48 27.85 -82.55
C LEU A 23 4.42 28.38 -81.56
N PRO A 24 4.61 28.34 -80.22
CA PRO A 24 3.61 28.85 -79.27
C PRO A 24 3.40 30.36 -79.38
N LYS A 25 4.45 31.11 -79.77
CA LYS A 25 4.37 32.57 -79.98
C LYS A 25 3.62 32.93 -81.26
N LYS A 26 3.87 32.21 -82.37
CA LYS A 26 3.25 32.48 -83.68
C LYS A 26 1.76 32.09 -83.74
N TYR A 27 1.33 31.09 -82.97
CA TYR A 27 -0.03 30.55 -83.01
C TYR A 27 -0.82 30.79 -81.71
N ARG A 28 -0.54 31.90 -81.01
CA ARG A 28 -1.20 32.26 -79.75
C ARG A 28 -2.67 32.65 -79.91
N SER A 29 -3.09 33.10 -81.09
CA SER A 29 -4.47 33.53 -81.35
C SER A 29 -5.32 32.38 -81.90
N GLU A 30 -6.58 32.31 -81.48
CA GLU A 30 -7.48 31.21 -81.84
C GLU A 30 -7.69 31.08 -83.36
N LYS A 31 -7.77 32.22 -84.07
CA LYS A 31 -7.91 32.25 -85.54
C LYS A 31 -6.70 31.62 -86.24
N THR A 32 -5.48 31.94 -85.83
CA THR A 32 -4.26 31.39 -86.43
C THR A 32 -4.05 29.91 -86.07
N ALA A 33 -4.46 29.51 -84.86
CA ALA A 33 -4.47 28.11 -84.44
C ALA A 33 -5.47 27.27 -85.26
N ARG A 34 -6.68 27.78 -85.52
CA ARG A 34 -7.66 27.10 -86.39
C ARG A 34 -7.17 27.00 -87.84
N GLU A 35 -6.53 28.04 -88.37
CA GLU A 35 -5.91 27.99 -89.71
C GLU A 35 -4.78 26.94 -89.77
N LEU A 36 -3.94 26.84 -88.73
CA LEU A 36 -2.91 25.79 -88.64
C LEU A 36 -3.53 24.39 -88.63
N LEU A 37 -4.57 24.17 -87.82
CA LEU A 37 -5.25 22.89 -87.70
C LEU A 37 -5.95 22.49 -89.02
N SER A 38 -6.57 23.44 -89.71
CA SER A 38 -7.17 23.23 -91.04
C SER A 38 -6.12 22.85 -92.09
N VAL A 39 -4.97 23.51 -92.07
CA VAL A 39 -3.85 23.16 -92.96
C VAL A 39 -3.25 21.81 -92.57
N ALA A 40 -3.10 21.49 -91.29
CA ALA A 40 -2.54 20.22 -90.84
C ALA A 40 -3.45 19.03 -91.22
N THR A 41 -4.77 19.18 -91.08
CA THR A 41 -5.75 18.14 -91.40
C THR A 41 -5.94 17.93 -92.91
N SER A 42 -5.62 18.93 -93.74
CA SER A 42 -5.62 18.79 -95.20
C SER A 42 -4.35 18.14 -95.78
N ILE A 43 -3.30 17.91 -94.97
CA ILE A 43 -2.08 17.21 -95.41
C ILE A 43 -2.32 15.71 -95.48
N LYS A 44 -2.37 15.17 -96.71
CA LYS A 44 -2.42 13.72 -96.94
C LYS A 44 -1.01 13.12 -96.99
N VAL A 45 -0.67 12.26 -96.03
CA VAL A 45 0.61 11.52 -96.01
C VAL A 45 0.54 10.34 -96.99
N LYS A 46 0.91 10.57 -98.25
CA LYS A 46 0.71 9.60 -99.35
C LYS A 46 1.59 8.34 -99.29
N ARG A 47 2.71 8.37 -98.55
CA ARG A 47 3.72 7.28 -98.54
C ARG A 47 3.86 6.54 -97.20
N LEU A 48 2.97 6.79 -96.23
CA LEU A 48 3.06 6.20 -94.89
C LEU A 48 3.14 4.66 -94.92
N LYS A 49 2.23 4.02 -95.67
CA LYS A 49 2.20 2.55 -95.84
C LYS A 49 3.50 2.00 -96.44
N LYS A 50 4.12 2.74 -97.36
CA LYS A 50 5.41 2.37 -97.96
C LYS A 50 6.52 2.46 -96.90
N TYR A 51 6.61 3.56 -96.15
CA TYR A 51 7.61 3.70 -95.09
C TYR A 51 7.46 2.67 -93.97
N THR A 52 6.22 2.33 -93.60
CA THR A 52 5.97 1.23 -92.64
C THR A 52 6.48 -0.10 -93.20
N LYS A 53 6.20 -0.40 -94.47
CA LYS A 53 6.68 -1.63 -95.13
C LYS A 53 8.21 -1.64 -95.21
N ASP A 54 8.82 -0.56 -95.68
CA ASP A 54 10.27 -0.43 -95.82
C ASP A 54 10.97 -0.56 -94.45
N TYR A 55 10.41 0.04 -93.39
CA TYR A 55 10.92 -0.12 -92.02
C TYR A 55 10.83 -1.56 -91.51
N LEU A 56 9.70 -2.24 -91.75
CA LEU A 56 9.52 -3.63 -91.36
C LEU A 56 10.48 -4.55 -92.13
N THR A 57 10.61 -4.37 -93.44
CA THR A 57 11.55 -5.12 -94.28
C THR A 57 13.00 -4.86 -93.87
N GLN A 58 13.35 -3.62 -93.54
CA GLN A 58 14.70 -3.29 -93.04
C GLN A 58 14.98 -3.91 -91.67
N LYS A 59 13.99 -3.93 -90.77
CA LYS A 59 14.09 -4.59 -89.46
C LYS A 59 14.20 -6.11 -89.58
N GLU A 60 13.49 -6.72 -90.52
CA GLU A 60 13.56 -8.15 -90.81
C GLU A 60 14.90 -8.54 -91.44
N LEU A 61 15.41 -7.74 -92.38
CA LEU A 61 16.74 -7.91 -92.94
C LEU A 61 17.84 -7.77 -91.87
N GLN A 62 17.73 -6.78 -90.98
CA GLN A 62 18.64 -6.63 -89.84
C GLN A 62 18.59 -7.85 -88.92
N LYS A 63 17.41 -8.43 -88.68
CA LYS A 63 17.24 -9.64 -87.88
C LYS A 63 17.84 -10.88 -88.55
N HIS A 64 17.79 -10.98 -89.88
CA HIS A 64 18.42 -12.07 -90.63
C HIS A 64 19.95 -11.91 -90.79
N GLN A 65 20.45 -10.67 -90.75
CA GLN A 65 21.88 -10.36 -90.80
C GLN A 65 22.57 -10.41 -89.44
N GLU A 66 21.81 -10.34 -88.33
CA GLU A 66 22.35 -10.42 -86.99
C GLU A 66 22.92 -11.83 -86.73
N ASP A 67 24.21 -11.90 -86.38
CA ASP A 67 24.91 -13.15 -86.08
C ASP A 67 24.21 -13.87 -84.91
N PRO A 68 23.74 -15.12 -85.08
CA PRO A 68 23.10 -15.91 -84.04
C PRO A 68 23.88 -15.95 -82.72
N LEU A 69 25.22 -15.94 -82.78
CA LEU A 69 26.08 -15.93 -81.60
C LEU A 69 25.91 -14.64 -80.79
N THR A 70 25.89 -13.48 -81.46
CA THR A 70 25.72 -12.17 -80.79
C THR A 70 24.34 -12.03 -80.13
N LYS A 71 23.31 -12.61 -80.74
CA LYS A 71 21.96 -12.64 -80.17
C LYS A 71 21.93 -13.51 -78.90
N LEU A 72 22.46 -14.72 -78.97
CA LEU A 72 22.52 -15.64 -77.82
C LEU A 72 23.38 -15.06 -76.70
N GLN A 73 24.49 -14.41 -77.01
CA GLN A 73 25.34 -13.74 -76.02
C GLN A 73 24.59 -12.62 -75.31
N ARG A 74 23.83 -11.80 -76.05
CA ARG A 74 22.99 -10.74 -75.46
C ARG A 74 21.89 -11.31 -74.57
N GLU A 75 21.24 -12.39 -74.99
CA GLU A 75 20.23 -13.09 -74.18
C GLU A 75 20.85 -13.68 -72.91
N ASN A 76 22.01 -14.33 -73.02
CA ASN A 76 22.74 -14.87 -71.87
C ASN A 76 23.14 -13.78 -70.88
N SER A 77 23.67 -12.64 -71.36
CA SER A 77 23.98 -11.50 -70.48
C SER A 77 22.74 -10.95 -69.77
N LYS A 78 21.57 -10.95 -70.42
CA LYS A 78 20.31 -10.56 -69.76
C LYS A 78 19.89 -11.57 -68.69
N TYR A 79 20.01 -12.87 -68.96
CA TYR A 79 19.71 -13.91 -67.97
C TYR A 79 20.66 -13.84 -66.77
N GLN A 80 21.95 -13.62 -67.00
CA GLN A 80 22.94 -13.42 -65.94
C GLN A 80 22.61 -12.21 -65.07
N LEU A 81 22.28 -11.07 -65.68
CA LEU A 81 21.89 -9.88 -64.93
C LEU A 81 20.61 -10.10 -64.11
N ASN A 82 19.62 -10.79 -64.68
CA ASN A 82 18.40 -11.12 -63.96
C ASN A 82 18.66 -12.10 -62.82
N ASN A 83 19.54 -13.08 -63.00
CA ASN A 83 19.93 -14.01 -61.96
C ASN A 83 20.63 -13.29 -60.80
N LEU A 84 21.60 -12.40 -61.10
CA LEU A 84 22.26 -11.58 -60.09
C LEU A 84 21.26 -10.72 -59.29
N ARG A 85 20.27 -10.14 -59.98
CA ARG A 85 19.20 -9.38 -59.31
C ARG A 85 18.39 -10.27 -58.37
N LEU A 86 17.98 -11.46 -58.83
CA LEU A 86 17.21 -12.41 -58.01
C LEU A 86 18.03 -12.92 -56.82
N GLU A 87 19.33 -13.13 -56.98
CA GLU A 87 20.25 -13.47 -55.89
C GLU A 87 20.29 -12.35 -54.84
N HIS A 88 20.41 -11.09 -55.26
CA HIS A 88 20.39 -9.95 -54.33
C HIS A 88 19.03 -9.80 -53.62
N GLU A 89 17.92 -9.98 -54.34
CA GLU A 89 16.58 -9.96 -53.74
C GLU A 89 16.41 -11.09 -52.72
N ASN A 90 16.92 -12.28 -53.02
CA ASN A 90 16.91 -13.42 -52.09
C ASN A 90 17.76 -13.13 -50.85
N ASP A 91 18.99 -12.63 -51.02
CA ASP A 91 19.86 -12.26 -49.91
C ASP A 91 19.23 -11.18 -49.01
N SER A 92 18.55 -10.19 -49.61
CA SER A 92 17.80 -9.17 -48.86
C SER A 92 16.69 -9.81 -48.02
N LEU A 93 15.89 -10.69 -48.62
CA LEU A 93 14.80 -11.39 -47.93
C LEU A 93 15.33 -12.30 -46.81
N VAL A 94 16.45 -13.00 -47.03
CA VAL A 94 17.09 -13.81 -45.99
C VAL A 94 17.54 -12.94 -44.82
N ASN A 95 18.16 -11.79 -45.07
CA ASN A 95 18.59 -10.88 -44.02
C ASN A 95 17.40 -10.30 -43.25
N GLU A 96 16.33 -9.89 -43.93
CA GLU A 96 15.09 -9.43 -43.29
C GLU A 96 14.47 -10.53 -42.41
N LEU A 97 14.38 -11.77 -42.92
CA LEU A 97 13.88 -12.90 -42.15
C LEU A 97 14.74 -13.21 -40.93
N LEU A 98 16.08 -13.18 -41.08
CA LEU A 98 16.99 -13.37 -39.95
C LEU A 98 16.84 -12.26 -38.90
N THR A 99 16.63 -11.02 -39.34
CA THR A 99 16.42 -9.87 -38.45
C THR A 99 15.13 -10.02 -37.66
N VAL A 100 14.02 -10.35 -38.34
CA VAL A 100 12.73 -10.59 -37.68
C VAL A 100 12.82 -11.79 -36.74
N ARG A 101 13.49 -12.88 -37.15
CA ARG A 101 13.68 -14.07 -36.29
C ARG A 101 14.44 -13.71 -35.02
N SER A 102 15.56 -12.99 -35.14
CA SER A 102 16.36 -12.55 -33.99
C SER A 102 15.57 -11.62 -33.07
N GLN A 103 14.73 -10.75 -33.63
CA GLN A 103 13.87 -9.87 -32.84
C GLN A 103 12.85 -10.66 -32.04
N LEU A 104 12.15 -11.60 -32.69
CA LEU A 104 11.15 -12.45 -32.03
C LEU A 104 11.78 -13.37 -30.96
N GLU A 105 12.98 -13.90 -31.21
CA GLU A 105 13.73 -14.68 -30.22
C GLU A 105 14.07 -13.83 -28.98
N SER A 106 14.46 -12.56 -29.17
CA SER A 106 14.72 -11.62 -28.08
C SER A 106 13.45 -11.28 -27.29
N GLU A 107 12.34 -11.01 -27.99
CA GLU A 107 11.05 -10.74 -27.36
C GLU A 107 10.53 -11.93 -26.56
N LEU A 108 10.65 -13.14 -27.12
CA LEU A 108 10.29 -14.38 -26.43
C LEU A 108 11.13 -14.57 -25.16
N LYS A 109 12.45 -14.34 -25.25
CA LYS A 109 13.34 -14.42 -24.09
C LYS A 109 12.93 -13.41 -23.01
N SER A 110 12.67 -12.16 -23.38
CA SER A 110 12.21 -11.13 -22.44
C SER A 110 10.86 -11.49 -21.81
N ALA A 111 9.93 -12.06 -22.57
CA ALA A 111 8.65 -12.52 -22.05
C ALA A 111 8.80 -13.68 -21.06
N LEU A 112 9.69 -14.64 -21.33
CA LEU A 112 10.00 -15.75 -20.43
C LEU A 112 10.63 -15.25 -19.11
N GLU A 113 11.58 -14.31 -19.17
CA GLU A 113 12.19 -13.70 -17.98
C GLU A 113 11.14 -12.99 -17.11
N LYS A 114 10.19 -12.27 -17.73
CA LYS A 114 9.06 -11.63 -17.03
C LYS A 114 8.12 -12.65 -16.40
N LEU A 115 7.82 -13.75 -17.08
CA LEU A 115 7.02 -14.82 -16.51
C LEU A 115 7.70 -15.45 -15.29
N GLU A 116 9.02 -15.66 -15.35
CA GLU A 116 9.78 -16.18 -14.22
C GLU A 116 9.78 -15.18 -13.03
N SER A 117 9.93 -13.88 -13.29
CA SER A 117 9.86 -12.87 -12.22
C SER A 117 8.48 -12.83 -11.57
N TYR A 118 7.39 -12.85 -12.36
CA TYR A 118 6.03 -12.90 -11.82
C TYR A 118 5.76 -14.18 -11.03
N CYS A 119 6.26 -15.33 -11.48
CA CYS A 119 6.16 -16.57 -10.71
C CYS A 119 6.87 -16.47 -9.35
N LYS A 120 8.05 -15.84 -9.30
CA LYS A 120 8.77 -15.59 -8.04
C LYS A 120 7.98 -14.65 -7.12
N GLU A 121 7.47 -13.54 -7.64
CA GLU A 121 6.65 -12.58 -6.88
C GLU A 121 5.35 -13.22 -6.36
N ILE A 122 4.67 -14.03 -7.16
CA ILE A 122 3.49 -14.78 -6.72
C ILE A 122 3.87 -15.76 -5.60
N SER A 123 5.01 -16.42 -5.69
CA SER A 123 5.45 -17.33 -4.63
C SER A 123 5.78 -16.60 -3.33
N THR A 124 6.42 -15.43 -3.38
CA THR A 124 6.76 -14.65 -2.18
C THR A 124 5.52 -14.05 -1.53
N THR A 125 4.61 -13.48 -2.33
CA THR A 125 3.34 -12.92 -1.84
C THR A 125 2.45 -14.00 -1.23
N LYS A 126 2.36 -15.19 -1.82
CA LYS A 126 1.64 -16.34 -1.23
C LYS A 126 2.20 -16.76 0.13
N LYS A 127 3.52 -16.79 0.29
CA LYS A 127 4.17 -17.11 1.57
C LYS A 127 3.85 -16.05 2.63
N SER A 128 4.02 -14.78 2.28
CA SER A 128 3.70 -13.67 3.18
C SER A 128 2.22 -13.64 3.57
N LEU A 129 1.31 -13.95 2.64
CA LEU A 129 -0.12 -14.06 2.95
C LEU A 129 -0.39 -15.17 3.98
N ALA A 130 0.19 -16.36 3.78
CA ALA A 130 0.04 -17.48 4.71
C ALA A 130 0.56 -17.13 6.12
N GLU A 131 1.72 -16.47 6.21
CA GLU A 131 2.28 -16.00 7.48
C GLU A 131 1.35 -15.00 8.19
N VAL A 132 0.76 -14.04 7.45
CA VAL A 132 -0.19 -13.07 8.00
C VAL A 132 -1.51 -13.74 8.41
N GLU A 133 -1.97 -14.74 7.66
CA GLU A 133 -3.17 -15.52 8.01
C GLU A 133 -2.98 -16.38 9.27
N ASP A 134 -1.79 -16.95 9.47
CA ASP A 134 -1.42 -17.65 10.70
C ASP A 134 -1.37 -16.69 11.89
N GLU A 135 -0.76 -15.52 11.73
CA GLU A 135 -0.68 -14.49 12.78
C GLU A 135 -2.07 -13.96 13.15
N LYS A 136 -2.91 -13.69 12.15
CA LYS A 136 -4.31 -13.30 12.37
C LYS A 136 -5.05 -14.35 13.20
N ARG A 137 -4.88 -15.65 12.88
CA ARG A 137 -5.51 -16.74 13.65
C ARG A 137 -5.02 -16.77 15.09
N ARG A 138 -3.73 -16.54 15.35
CA ARG A 138 -3.18 -16.44 16.71
C ARG A 138 -3.81 -15.27 17.48
N LEU A 139 -3.80 -14.07 16.90
CA LEU A 139 -4.40 -12.89 17.52
C LEU A 139 -5.90 -13.05 17.77
N GLU A 140 -6.64 -13.69 16.86
CA GLU A 140 -8.05 -14.01 17.07
C GLU A 140 -8.25 -14.94 18.29
N THR A 141 -7.38 -15.93 18.49
CA THR A 141 -7.43 -16.78 19.68
C THR A 141 -7.12 -16.01 20.96
N GLU A 142 -6.11 -15.13 20.96
CA GLU A 142 -5.75 -14.29 22.11
C GLU A 142 -6.89 -13.33 22.47
N VAL A 143 -7.49 -12.67 21.47
CA VAL A 143 -8.65 -11.79 21.67
C VAL A 143 -9.82 -12.55 22.28
N ASN A 144 -10.07 -13.78 21.83
CA ASN A 144 -11.14 -14.61 22.41
C ASN A 144 -10.84 -14.99 23.87
N GLN A 145 -9.59 -15.35 24.19
CA GLN A 145 -9.17 -15.64 25.56
C GLN A 145 -9.30 -14.41 26.47
N LEU A 146 -8.88 -13.23 26.00
CA LEU A 146 -9.01 -11.97 26.72
C LEU A 146 -10.48 -11.58 26.97
N LYS A 147 -11.34 -11.75 25.96
CA LYS A 147 -12.79 -11.54 26.13
C LYS A 147 -13.37 -12.46 27.20
N GLU A 148 -12.97 -13.73 27.23
CA GLU A 148 -13.43 -14.70 28.22
C GLU A 148 -12.91 -14.38 29.62
N LEU A 149 -11.66 -13.95 29.76
CA LEU A 149 -11.11 -13.45 31.02
C LEU A 149 -11.90 -12.24 31.53
N CYS A 150 -12.10 -11.24 30.68
CA CYS A 150 -12.85 -10.03 31.02
C CYS A 150 -14.30 -10.36 31.44
N ARG A 151 -14.96 -11.29 30.74
CA ARG A 151 -16.30 -11.76 31.09
C ARG A 151 -16.33 -12.41 32.48
N ARG A 152 -15.35 -13.26 32.80
CA ARG A 152 -15.25 -13.92 34.11
C ARG A 152 -15.00 -12.94 35.25
N GLU A 153 -14.06 -12.01 35.07
CA GLU A 153 -13.77 -10.97 36.05
C GLU A 153 -14.98 -10.06 36.30
N LEU A 154 -15.71 -9.70 35.23
CA LEU A 154 -16.94 -8.92 35.35
C LEU A 154 -18.01 -9.68 36.16
N GLN A 155 -18.24 -10.95 35.84
CA GLN A 155 -19.20 -11.78 36.56
C GLN A 155 -18.82 -11.95 38.04
N GLN A 156 -17.53 -12.09 38.33
CA GLN A 156 -17.03 -12.18 39.69
C GLN A 156 -17.31 -10.87 40.46
N ALA A 157 -16.94 -9.73 39.87
CA ALA A 157 -17.20 -8.41 40.48
C ALA A 157 -18.71 -8.17 40.69
N GLU A 158 -19.57 -8.54 39.74
CA GLU A 158 -21.03 -8.47 39.89
C GLU A 158 -21.53 -9.34 41.05
N SER A 159 -20.99 -10.56 41.21
CA SER A 159 -21.35 -11.46 42.30
C SER A 159 -20.90 -10.92 43.68
N GLU A 160 -19.71 -10.31 43.75
CA GLU A 160 -19.18 -9.67 44.95
C GLU A 160 -20.00 -8.43 45.32
N ILE A 161 -20.36 -7.59 44.34
CA ILE A 161 -21.26 -6.45 44.54
C ILE A 161 -22.62 -6.93 45.06
N SER A 162 -23.19 -7.98 44.47
CA SER A 162 -24.47 -8.55 44.93
C SER A 162 -24.35 -9.04 46.38
N ARG A 163 -23.28 -9.76 46.73
CA ARG A 163 -23.05 -10.25 48.09
C ARG A 163 -22.89 -9.10 49.08
N ASN A 164 -22.10 -8.08 48.72
CA ASN A 164 -21.90 -6.89 49.54
C ASN A 164 -23.22 -6.13 49.74
N ASN A 165 -24.05 -6.00 48.72
CA ASN A 165 -25.37 -5.39 48.83
C ASN A 165 -26.30 -6.16 49.78
N THR A 166 -26.28 -7.50 49.74
CA THR A 166 -27.02 -8.34 50.70
C THR A 166 -26.52 -8.09 52.12
N ILE A 167 -25.20 -8.11 52.35
CA ILE A 167 -24.61 -7.84 53.67
C ILE A 167 -24.99 -6.44 54.16
N ILE A 168 -24.94 -5.43 53.29
CA ILE A 168 -25.33 -4.05 53.63
C ILE A 168 -26.82 -3.99 54.01
N SER A 169 -27.69 -4.71 53.30
CA SER A 169 -29.12 -4.78 53.60
C SER A 169 -29.37 -5.42 54.96
N GLU A 170 -28.73 -6.56 55.26
CA GLU A 170 -28.81 -7.23 56.56
C GLU A 170 -28.26 -6.35 57.69
N TYR A 171 -27.13 -5.70 57.48
CA TYR A 171 -26.55 -4.76 58.44
C TYR A 171 -27.51 -3.60 58.74
N LYS A 172 -28.09 -2.97 57.71
CA LYS A 172 -29.12 -1.93 57.87
C LYS A 172 -30.33 -2.44 58.65
N GLN A 173 -30.77 -3.67 58.38
CA GLN A 173 -31.87 -4.30 59.09
C GLN A 173 -31.54 -4.47 60.58
N ILE A 174 -30.36 -5.00 60.91
CA ILE A 174 -29.89 -5.16 62.30
C ILE A 174 -29.81 -3.80 63.01
N CYS A 175 -29.24 -2.78 62.35
CA CYS A 175 -29.20 -1.42 62.91
C CYS A 175 -30.60 -0.88 63.18
N SER A 176 -31.56 -1.06 62.27
CA SER A 176 -32.95 -0.61 62.48
C SER A 176 -33.62 -1.32 63.66
N GLN A 177 -33.37 -2.62 63.83
CA GLN A 177 -33.90 -3.42 64.93
C GLN A 177 -33.30 -2.99 66.27
N LEU A 178 -31.97 -2.80 66.33
CA LEU A 178 -31.27 -2.31 67.50
C LEU A 178 -31.76 -0.92 67.89
N ASN A 179 -31.92 0.00 66.92
CA ASN A 179 -32.41 1.34 67.17
C ASN A 179 -33.84 1.33 67.72
N LEU A 180 -34.73 0.51 67.15
CA LEU A 180 -36.09 0.33 67.66
C LEU A 180 -36.12 -0.24 69.09
N ARG A 181 -35.21 -1.18 69.39
CA ARG A 181 -35.10 -1.78 70.73
C ARG A 181 -34.61 -0.76 71.76
N LEU A 182 -33.62 0.04 71.37
CA LEU A 182 -33.09 1.15 72.17
C LEU A 182 -34.17 2.21 72.44
N GLU A 183 -34.92 2.63 71.42
CA GLU A 183 -36.04 3.58 71.57
C GLU A 183 -37.12 3.05 72.52
N LYS A 184 -37.44 1.75 72.45
CA LYS A 184 -38.39 1.11 73.38
C LYS A 184 -37.88 1.14 74.81
N GLU A 185 -36.63 0.76 75.06
CA GLU A 185 -36.05 0.83 76.41
C GLU A 185 -35.99 2.26 76.92
N GLN A 186 -35.52 3.21 76.12
CA GLN A 186 -35.49 4.63 76.48
C GLN A 186 -36.88 5.15 76.82
N LYS A 187 -37.91 4.77 76.05
CA LYS A 187 -39.30 5.15 76.33
C LYS A 187 -39.79 4.56 77.65
N LEU A 188 -39.52 3.28 77.91
CA LEU A 188 -39.86 2.64 79.19
C LEU A 188 -39.14 3.30 80.38
N PHE A 189 -37.85 3.59 80.25
CA PHE A 189 -37.09 4.32 81.27
C PHE A 189 -37.64 5.73 81.47
N GLN A 190 -38.02 6.43 80.40
CA GLN A 190 -38.61 7.76 80.47
C GLN A 190 -40.00 7.74 81.12
N ASP A 191 -40.83 6.75 80.80
CA ASP A 191 -42.15 6.55 81.41
C ASP A 191 -42.01 6.18 82.88
N PHE A 192 -41.04 5.34 83.24
CA PHE A 192 -40.69 5.03 84.63
C PHE A 192 -40.23 6.28 85.39
N ILE A 193 -39.30 7.05 84.81
CA ILE A 193 -38.87 8.35 85.35
C ILE A 193 -40.07 9.26 85.55
N ASN A 194 -40.97 9.37 84.58
CA ASN A 194 -42.16 10.21 84.67
C ASN A 194 -43.12 9.72 85.76
N THR A 195 -43.27 8.41 85.93
CA THR A 195 -44.09 7.81 86.99
C THR A 195 -43.50 8.13 88.38
N VAL A 196 -42.21 7.88 88.56
CA VAL A 196 -41.48 8.24 89.80
C VAL A 196 -41.54 9.74 90.06
N LYS A 197 -41.42 10.58 89.02
CA LYS A 197 -41.57 12.03 89.13
C LYS A 197 -42.98 12.42 89.57
N ASN A 198 -44.02 11.76 89.08
CA ASN A 198 -45.41 12.01 89.47
C ASN A 198 -45.66 11.57 90.93
N GLU A 199 -45.20 10.37 91.33
CA GLU A 199 -45.29 9.89 92.72
C GLU A 199 -44.53 10.80 93.71
N ILE A 200 -43.35 11.30 93.31
CA ILE A 200 -42.59 12.29 94.11
C ILE A 200 -43.27 13.67 94.09
N GLY A 201 -43.96 14.01 93.01
CA GLY A 201 -44.73 15.23 92.84
C GLY A 201 -45.94 15.32 93.77
N GLU A 202 -46.51 14.19 94.15
CA GLU A 202 -47.59 14.06 95.14
C GLU A 202 -47.10 14.24 96.60
N CYS A 203 -45.79 14.34 96.84
CA CYS A 203 -45.17 14.64 98.14
C CYS A 203 -44.69 16.10 98.23
N GLU A 204 -45.33 16.94 99.07
CA GLU A 204 -45.03 18.38 99.23
C GLU A 204 -43.59 18.70 99.71
N ILE A 205 -42.89 17.76 100.35
CA ILE A 205 -41.51 17.94 100.87
C ILE A 205 -40.46 17.42 99.87
N CYS A 206 -40.79 16.38 99.11
CA CYS A 206 -39.87 15.64 98.24
C CYS A 206 -39.61 16.37 96.91
N CYS A 207 -40.65 17.03 96.37
CA CYS A 207 -40.62 17.68 95.06
C CYS A 207 -39.66 18.90 95.00
N LYS A 208 -39.45 19.60 96.13
CA LYS A 208 -38.56 20.78 96.20
C LYS A 208 -37.07 20.44 96.23
N LYS A 209 -36.67 19.25 96.70
CA LYS A 209 -35.24 18.88 96.85
C LYS A 209 -34.63 18.19 95.63
N ILE A 210 -35.40 17.41 94.87
CA ILE A 210 -34.89 16.60 93.76
C ILE A 210 -34.85 17.39 92.44
N PHE A 211 -35.87 18.20 92.15
CA PHE A 211 -35.96 18.93 90.88
C PHE A 211 -35.12 20.22 90.81
N ALA A 212 -34.56 20.66 91.93
CA ALA A 212 -33.70 21.86 91.99
C ALA A 212 -32.23 21.59 91.61
N SER A 213 -31.77 20.34 91.47
CA SER A 213 -30.34 20.00 91.43
C SER A 213 -29.80 19.39 90.12
N ASN A 214 -30.60 19.26 89.06
CA ASN A 214 -30.16 18.63 87.80
C ASN A 214 -29.35 19.56 86.88
N ASN A 215 -28.32 20.26 87.38
CA ASN A 215 -27.46 21.04 86.48
C ASN A 215 -25.95 21.02 86.77
N SER A 216 -25.42 20.03 87.48
CA SER A 216 -23.97 19.87 87.54
C SER A 216 -23.55 18.48 87.96
N LEU A 217 -22.39 18.06 87.48
CA LEU A 217 -21.59 16.88 87.87
C LEU A 217 -21.73 15.62 87.00
N ILE A 218 -21.02 15.63 85.87
CA ILE A 218 -20.25 14.45 85.43
C ILE A 218 -18.83 14.88 85.09
N LYS A 219 -17.90 14.66 86.03
CA LYS A 219 -16.48 14.51 85.78
C LYS A 219 -16.05 13.26 86.53
N LYS A 220 -15.64 12.21 85.81
CA LYS A 220 -14.91 11.09 86.39
C LYS A 220 -13.65 10.84 85.58
N SER A 221 -12.54 11.09 86.26
CA SER A 221 -11.22 10.51 86.05
C SER A 221 -11.29 9.00 85.90
N ASN A 222 -10.36 8.42 85.14
CA ASN A 222 -9.77 7.13 85.47
C ASN A 222 -8.31 7.10 85.00
N SER A 223 -7.40 7.17 85.98
CA SER A 223 -6.08 6.55 85.91
C SER A 223 -6.15 5.28 86.74
N VAL A 224 -5.84 4.11 86.19
CA VAL A 224 -5.30 2.99 86.98
C VAL A 224 -4.34 2.19 86.09
N THR A 225 -3.12 2.08 86.59
CA THR A 225 -2.00 1.25 86.19
C THR A 225 -2.14 -0.19 86.68
N ASN A 226 -1.37 -1.07 86.02
CA ASN A 226 -0.88 -2.39 86.47
C ASN A 226 -1.67 -3.62 86.03
N GLU A 227 -1.02 -4.46 85.20
CA GLU A 227 -0.91 -5.90 85.47
C GLU A 227 0.36 -6.47 84.81
N SER A 228 1.49 -6.26 85.47
CA SER A 228 2.76 -6.97 85.24
C SER A 228 2.65 -8.39 85.78
N SER A 229 2.33 -9.36 84.92
CA SER A 229 2.67 -10.81 85.03
C SER A 229 2.07 -11.67 83.90
N ILE A 230 1.27 -11.10 82.99
CA ILE A 230 0.79 -11.76 81.75
C ILE A 230 1.71 -11.46 80.55
N ASP A 231 2.59 -10.47 80.66
CA ASP A 231 3.38 -9.93 79.55
C ASP A 231 4.37 -10.91 78.91
N ALA A 232 4.94 -11.87 79.63
CA ALA A 232 5.96 -12.74 79.03
C ALA A 232 5.37 -13.75 78.02
N VAL A 233 4.19 -14.31 78.33
CA VAL A 233 3.51 -15.28 77.45
C VAL A 233 2.78 -14.59 76.30
N ASP A 234 2.31 -13.35 76.52
CA ASP A 234 1.67 -12.54 75.48
C ASP A 234 2.71 -11.92 74.53
N SER A 235 3.85 -11.48 75.06
CA SER A 235 4.99 -11.04 74.25
C SER A 235 5.56 -12.17 73.40
N ASP A 236 5.68 -13.40 73.94
CA ASP A 236 6.14 -14.56 73.17
C ASP A 236 5.17 -14.94 72.04
N LYS A 237 3.85 -14.79 72.26
CA LYS A 237 2.85 -14.99 71.20
C LYS A 237 2.94 -13.90 70.14
N GLN A 238 3.08 -12.65 70.55
CA GLN A 238 3.21 -11.51 69.66
C GLN A 238 4.51 -11.57 68.84
N ILE A 239 5.61 -12.02 69.43
CA ILE A 239 6.87 -12.31 68.72
C ILE A 239 6.64 -13.39 67.66
N ARG A 240 5.96 -14.48 68.01
CA ARG A 240 5.70 -15.60 67.09
C ARG A 240 4.78 -15.19 65.93
N GLU A 241 3.83 -14.30 66.18
CA GLU A 241 2.94 -13.73 65.17
C GLU A 241 3.69 -12.76 64.24
N LEU A 242 4.54 -11.89 64.79
CA LEU A 242 5.45 -11.04 64.02
C LEU A 242 6.46 -11.85 63.20
N GLU A 243 6.96 -12.98 63.71
CA GLU A 243 7.83 -13.89 62.98
C GLU A 243 7.12 -14.57 61.80
N LEU A 244 5.85 -14.94 61.97
CA LEU A 244 5.00 -15.47 60.89
C LEU A 244 4.73 -14.41 59.84
N GLU A 245 4.35 -13.19 60.23
CA GLU A 245 4.16 -12.07 59.30
C GLU A 245 5.46 -11.72 58.55
N LEU A 246 6.60 -11.75 59.24
CA LEU A 246 7.92 -11.56 58.63
C LEU A 246 8.23 -12.67 57.62
N ALA A 247 7.93 -13.93 57.94
CA ALA A 247 8.12 -15.05 57.01
C ALA A 247 7.21 -14.91 55.79
N GLN A 248 5.96 -14.51 55.99
CA GLN A 248 4.97 -14.35 54.93
C GLN A 248 5.30 -13.19 54.00
N THR A 249 5.75 -12.06 54.55
CA THR A 249 6.22 -10.90 53.77
C THR A 249 7.51 -11.21 53.02
N LYS A 250 8.46 -11.95 53.61
CA LYS A 250 9.66 -12.43 52.90
C LYS A 250 9.31 -13.35 51.75
N LEU A 251 8.34 -14.24 51.93
CA LEU A 251 7.92 -15.17 50.88
C LEU A 251 7.23 -14.40 49.74
N ALA A 252 6.35 -13.44 50.07
CA ALA A 252 5.74 -12.55 49.09
C ALA A 252 6.77 -11.69 48.34
N LEU A 253 7.84 -11.24 49.02
CA LEU A 253 8.93 -10.50 48.38
C LEU A 253 9.70 -11.39 47.39
N VAL A 254 10.05 -12.61 47.76
CA VAL A 254 10.74 -13.55 46.85
C VAL A 254 9.85 -13.89 45.65
N GLU A 255 8.55 -14.12 45.86
CA GLU A 255 7.61 -14.36 44.77
C GLU A 255 7.50 -13.15 43.83
N ALA A 256 7.50 -11.93 44.38
CA ALA A 256 7.50 -10.70 43.59
C ALA A 256 8.82 -10.52 42.82
N GLU A 257 9.96 -10.82 43.43
CA GLU A 257 11.27 -10.76 42.77
C GLU A 257 11.40 -11.82 41.66
N CYS A 258 10.95 -13.05 41.89
CA CYS A 258 10.90 -14.09 40.85
C CYS A 258 9.98 -13.69 39.69
N LYS A 259 8.79 -13.16 39.97
CA LYS A 259 7.89 -12.63 38.92
C LYS A 259 8.55 -11.50 38.15
N ASN A 260 9.27 -10.61 38.83
CA ASN A 260 9.96 -9.50 38.17
C ASN A 260 11.10 -10.02 37.28
N GLN A 261 11.87 -11.00 37.75
CA GLN A 261 12.89 -11.69 36.93
C GLN A 261 12.27 -12.36 35.70
N ASP A 262 11.16 -13.09 35.85
CA ASP A 262 10.46 -13.71 34.73
C ASP A 262 9.96 -12.68 33.71
N LEU A 263 9.39 -11.57 34.19
CA LEU A 263 8.97 -10.46 33.32
C LEU A 263 10.15 -9.82 32.59
N ILE A 264 11.29 -9.64 33.26
CA ILE A 264 12.54 -9.15 32.65
C ILE A 264 13.03 -10.14 31.58
N HIS A 265 12.96 -11.45 31.84
CA HIS A 265 13.33 -12.47 30.86
C HIS A 265 12.39 -12.48 29.64
N GLN A 266 11.08 -12.35 29.86
CA GLN A 266 10.10 -12.24 28.78
C GLN A 266 10.32 -10.96 27.96
N LEU A 267 10.53 -9.82 28.62
CA LEU A 267 10.83 -8.56 27.96
C LEU A 267 12.12 -8.64 27.13
N ASN A 268 13.19 -9.20 27.68
CA ASN A 268 14.45 -9.38 26.96
C ASN A 268 14.30 -10.35 25.78
N SER A 269 13.50 -11.40 25.92
CA SER A 269 13.21 -12.34 24.83
C SER A 269 12.42 -11.66 23.71
N ALA A 270 11.37 -10.92 24.04
CA ALA A 270 10.59 -10.13 23.08
C ALA A 270 11.44 -9.05 22.39
N ILE A 271 12.33 -8.37 23.14
CA ILE A 271 13.29 -7.42 22.57
C ILE A 271 14.25 -8.13 21.61
N ALA A 272 14.75 -9.32 21.96
CA ALA A 272 15.62 -10.11 21.09
C ALA A 272 14.91 -10.54 19.79
N GLU A 273 13.63 -10.94 19.86
CA GLU A 273 12.81 -11.24 18.68
C GLU A 273 12.55 -10.00 17.81
N ILE A 274 12.24 -8.86 18.42
CA ILE A 274 12.08 -7.58 17.71
C ILE A 274 13.40 -7.13 17.08
N GLN A 275 14.53 -7.34 17.74
CA GLN A 275 15.84 -7.03 17.18
C GLN A 275 16.23 -8.03 16.08
N ALA A 276 15.91 -9.32 16.22
CA ALA A 276 16.14 -10.33 15.19
C ALA A 276 15.32 -10.05 13.92
N SER A 277 14.03 -9.69 14.07
CA SER A 277 13.17 -9.26 12.97
C SER A 277 13.66 -7.97 12.30
N LYS A 278 14.16 -7.00 13.06
CA LYS A 278 14.82 -5.77 12.53
C LYS A 278 16.20 -6.02 11.91
N ASN A 279 16.89 -7.10 12.28
CA ASN A 279 18.19 -7.48 11.74
C ASN A 279 18.13 -8.40 10.52
N THR A 280 16.93 -8.72 10.04
CA THR A 280 16.74 -9.43 8.78
C THR A 280 17.33 -8.65 7.62
N TRP A 281 17.88 -9.38 6.64
CA TRP A 281 18.45 -8.81 5.42
C TRP A 281 17.46 -7.86 4.74
N LEU A 282 16.16 -8.17 4.78
CA LEU A 282 15.08 -7.38 4.19
C LEU A 282 14.95 -5.98 4.81
N HIS A 283 14.98 -5.86 6.14
CA HIS A 283 14.94 -4.57 6.82
C HIS A 283 16.24 -3.77 6.62
N LYS A 284 17.39 -4.46 6.52
CA LYS A 284 18.69 -3.83 6.18
C LYS A 284 18.71 -3.29 4.75
N THR A 285 18.16 -4.03 3.79
CA THR A 285 18.03 -3.58 2.39
C THR A 285 17.03 -2.42 2.28
N TRP A 286 15.92 -2.45 3.01
CA TRP A 286 14.93 -1.36 3.03
C TRP A 286 15.45 -0.08 3.68
N SER A 287 16.15 -0.17 4.83
CA SER A 287 16.80 0.99 5.43
C SER A 287 17.88 1.58 4.51
N SER A 288 18.70 0.74 3.86
CA SER A 288 19.71 1.22 2.91
C SER A 288 19.08 1.89 1.68
N LEU A 289 17.93 1.41 1.20
CA LEU A 289 17.19 2.06 0.11
C LEU A 289 16.62 3.41 0.56
N ARG A 290 16.05 3.46 1.78
CA ARG A 290 15.49 4.67 2.36
C ARG A 290 16.54 5.76 2.58
N ASP A 291 17.73 5.40 3.03
CA ASP A 291 18.84 6.35 3.24
C ASP A 291 19.40 6.87 1.91
N VAL A 292 19.35 6.08 0.83
CA VAL A 292 19.66 6.56 -0.53
C VAL A 292 18.59 7.55 -1.02
N THR A 293 17.30 7.25 -0.82
CA THR A 293 16.21 8.17 -1.22
C THR A 293 16.15 9.48 -0.41
N LYS A 294 16.75 9.53 0.79
CA LYS A 294 16.86 10.78 1.57
C LYS A 294 18.06 11.65 1.17
N LYS A 295 19.05 11.11 0.46
CA LYS A 295 20.24 11.86 0.04
C LYS A 295 20.03 12.66 -1.25
N ASP A 296 18.93 12.41 -1.97
CA ASP A 296 18.56 13.12 -3.20
C ASP A 296 17.40 14.10 -2.97
N GLY A 297 17.62 15.07 -2.07
CA GLY A 297 16.90 16.35 -2.10
C GLY A 297 17.73 17.36 -2.89
N PRO A 298 17.15 18.14 -3.84
CA PRO A 298 17.93 18.96 -4.74
C PRO A 298 18.58 20.12 -3.96
N SER A 299 19.89 20.07 -3.79
CA SER A 299 20.68 21.27 -3.52
C SER A 299 20.68 22.11 -4.80
N SER A 300 19.72 23.03 -4.90
CA SER A 300 19.70 24.10 -5.89
C SER A 300 20.98 24.92 -5.77
N THR A 301 21.88 24.75 -6.73
CA THR A 301 23.03 25.61 -6.99
C THR A 301 22.52 26.94 -7.54
N ASP A 302 22.57 27.99 -6.72
CA ASP A 302 22.48 29.37 -7.22
C ASP A 302 23.88 29.95 -7.44
N ASN A 303 24.00 30.54 -8.62
CA ASN A 303 25.21 31.06 -9.24
C ASN A 303 25.82 32.22 -8.46
N LYS A 304 27.16 32.22 -8.41
CA LYS A 304 27.98 33.41 -8.13
C LYS A 304 27.89 34.36 -9.33
N GLU A 305 27.27 35.52 -9.13
CA GLU A 305 27.54 36.70 -9.94
C GLU A 305 28.77 37.43 -9.38
N SER A 306 29.68 37.77 -10.29
CA SER A 306 30.89 38.52 -10.04
C SER A 306 30.58 40.02 -9.94
N THR A 307 31.10 40.64 -8.88
CA THR A 307 31.45 42.06 -8.84
C THR A 307 32.86 42.18 -8.28
#